data_AF-A0A6P2G018-F1
#
_entry.id   AF-A0A6P2G018-F1
#
_cell.length_a   1.000
_cell.length_b   1.000
_cell.length_c   1.000
_cell.angle_alpha   90.00
_cell.angle_beta   90.00
_cell.angle_gamma   90.00
#
_symmetry.space_group_name_H-M   'P 1'
#
loop_
_entity.id
_entity.type
_entity.pdbx_description
1 polymer ?
#
loop_
_entity_poly.entity_id
_entity_poly.type
_entity_poly.pdbx_seq_one_letter_code
_entity_poly.pdbx_strand_id
1 'polypeptide(L)'
;MNTASKILSGFALAIVAAAGVHAETYHGVLKFESVKARAEVRADGAAAARADQFSDAAGQGVTQIASTVDRASVRSQGVVAAHSANPYAEGYGQGVTRVQSSADRASVRMQARAAARGDQPAI
;
A
#
# COMPACT_ATOMS: atom_id res chain seq x y z
N MET A 1 15.27 -82.10 -10.85
CA MET A 1 15.63 -80.69 -11.13
C MET A 1 17.07 -80.48 -10.69
N ASN A 2 17.99 -80.25 -11.63
CA ASN A 2 19.43 -80.26 -11.34
C ASN A 2 19.89 -78.90 -10.78
N THR A 3 20.98 -78.89 -10.01
CA THR A 3 21.53 -77.69 -9.35
C THR A 3 21.75 -76.51 -10.32
N ALA A 4 22.19 -76.81 -11.55
CA ALA A 4 22.38 -75.80 -12.60
C ALA A 4 21.10 -75.03 -12.97
N SER A 5 19.95 -75.72 -13.02
CA SER A 5 18.67 -75.07 -13.35
C SER A 5 18.20 -74.11 -12.26
N LYS A 6 18.45 -74.43 -10.99
CA LYS A 6 18.13 -73.57 -9.84
C LYS A 6 18.99 -72.30 -9.82
N ILE A 7 20.27 -72.45 -10.15
CA ILE A 7 21.21 -71.33 -10.26
C ILE A 7 20.79 -70.41 -11.40
N LEU A 8 20.50 -70.97 -12.58
CA LEU A 8 20.08 -70.19 -13.74
C LEU A 8 18.75 -69.45 -13.50
N SER A 9 17.76 -70.10 -12.89
CA SER A 9 16.49 -69.45 -12.56
C SER A 9 16.66 -68.36 -11.50
N GLY A 10 17.52 -68.58 -10.50
CA GLY A 10 17.83 -67.57 -9.49
C GLY A 10 18.53 -66.35 -10.10
N PHE A 11 19.45 -66.58 -11.05
CA PHE A 11 20.14 -65.50 -11.75
C PHE A 11 19.18 -64.71 -12.65
N ALA A 12 18.29 -65.39 -13.37
CA ALA A 12 17.25 -64.74 -14.18
C ALA A 12 16.32 -63.88 -13.32
N LEU A 13 15.89 -64.40 -12.16
CA LEU A 13 15.06 -63.64 -11.22
C LEU A 13 15.81 -62.44 -10.64
N ALA A 14 17.10 -62.58 -10.31
CA ALA A 14 17.92 -61.50 -9.79
C ALA A 14 18.14 -60.38 -10.82
N ILE A 15 18.34 -60.71 -12.10
CA ILE A 15 18.45 -59.73 -13.19
C ILE A 15 17.14 -58.96 -13.36
N VAL A 16 15.99 -59.65 -13.36
CA VAL A 16 14.68 -59.01 -13.47
C VAL A 16 14.38 -58.13 -12.25
N ALA A 17 14.74 -58.58 -11.05
CA ALA A 17 14.58 -57.79 -9.83
C ALA A 17 15.47 -56.53 -9.81
N ALA A 18 16.69 -56.62 -10.33
CA ALA A 18 17.61 -55.47 -10.42
C ALA A 18 17.15 -54.40 -11.44
N ALA A 19 16.34 -54.77 -12.43
CA ALA A 19 15.80 -53.84 -13.41
C ALA A 19 14.77 -52.84 -12.82
N GLY A 20 14.29 -53.07 -11.59
CA GLY A 20 13.29 -52.21 -10.93
C GLY A 20 13.83 -51.07 -10.07
N VAL A 21 15.15 -50.96 -9.87
CA VAL A 21 15.75 -49.85 -9.12
C VAL A 21 15.96 -48.66 -10.06
N HIS A 22 14.86 -48.00 -10.40
CA HIS A 22 14.89 -46.69 -11.03
C HIS A 22 14.98 -45.63 -9.93
N ALA A 23 16.15 -45.02 -9.75
CA ALA A 23 16.25 -43.78 -8.98
C ALA A 23 15.45 -42.70 -9.73
N GLU A 24 14.59 -41.97 -9.02
CA GLU A 24 13.92 -40.80 -9.59
C GLU A 24 14.98 -39.88 -10.17
N THR A 25 14.86 -39.57 -11.46
CA THR A 25 15.81 -38.68 -12.11
C THR A 25 15.56 -37.28 -11.57
N TYR A 26 16.51 -36.74 -10.81
CA TYR A 26 16.43 -35.37 -10.36
C TYR A 26 16.51 -34.43 -11.56
N HIS A 27 15.38 -33.82 -11.92
CA HIS A 27 15.25 -32.93 -13.07
C HIS A 27 15.87 -31.53 -12.87
N GLY A 28 16.49 -31.28 -11.70
CA GLY A 28 16.98 -29.95 -11.34
C GLY A 28 15.86 -29.01 -10.85
N VAL A 29 16.24 -27.81 -10.45
CA VAL A 29 15.31 -26.72 -10.14
C VAL A 29 14.93 -26.00 -11.43
N LEU A 30 13.65 -25.62 -11.56
CA LEU A 30 13.17 -24.75 -12.64
C LEU A 30 14.00 -23.46 -12.71
N LYS A 31 14.60 -23.20 -13.88
CA LYS A 31 15.30 -21.95 -14.16
C LYS A 31 14.35 -21.01 -14.88
N PHE A 32 14.26 -19.78 -14.38
CA PHE A 32 13.47 -18.73 -15.00
C PHE A 32 14.42 -17.70 -15.59
N GLU A 33 14.29 -17.48 -16.90
CA GLU A 33 14.97 -16.38 -17.58
C GLU A 33 14.13 -15.11 -17.43
N SER A 34 14.77 -14.00 -17.08
CA SER A 34 14.08 -12.71 -16.98
C SER A 34 13.78 -12.17 -18.37
N VAL A 35 12.53 -11.77 -18.62
CA VAL A 35 12.08 -11.22 -19.92
C VAL A 35 12.72 -9.85 -20.23
N LYS A 36 13.17 -9.12 -19.20
CA LYS A 36 13.77 -7.78 -19.33
C LYS A 36 15.10 -7.66 -18.59
N ALA A 37 16.02 -6.88 -19.15
CA ALA A 37 17.27 -6.55 -18.48
C ALA A 37 17.04 -5.55 -17.33
N ARG A 38 17.90 -5.57 -16.30
CA ARG A 38 17.81 -4.60 -15.18
C ARG A 38 17.90 -3.14 -15.62
N ALA A 39 18.57 -2.86 -16.73
CA ALA A 39 18.65 -1.50 -17.29
C ALA A 39 17.29 -1.04 -17.82
N GLU A 40 16.56 -1.92 -18.51
CA GLU A 40 15.23 -1.63 -19.06
C GLU A 40 14.21 -1.41 -17.95
N VAL A 41 14.21 -2.26 -16.91
CA VAL A 41 13.32 -2.07 -15.75
C VAL A 41 13.58 -0.75 -15.03
N ARG A 42 14.85 -0.30 -14.95
CA ARG A 42 15.17 1.02 -14.38
C ARG A 42 14.71 2.16 -15.27
N ALA A 43 14.84 2.03 -16.59
CA ALA A 43 14.37 3.03 -17.53
C ALA A 43 12.83 3.16 -17.45
N ASP A 44 12.12 2.03 -17.49
CA ASP A 44 10.66 1.98 -17.35
C ASP A 44 10.21 2.58 -16.00
N GLY A 45 10.89 2.23 -14.90
CA GLY A 45 10.60 2.77 -13.58
C GLY A 45 10.83 4.29 -13.49
N ALA A 46 11.88 4.80 -14.11
CA ALA A 46 12.18 6.23 -14.14
C ALA A 46 11.20 7.02 -15.04
N ALA A 47 10.64 6.40 -16.07
CA ALA A 47 9.59 6.98 -16.89
C ALA A 47 8.25 6.99 -16.13
N ALA A 48 7.89 5.87 -15.50
CA ALA A 48 6.67 5.76 -14.68
C ALA A 48 6.68 6.74 -13.49
N ALA A 49 7.83 6.90 -12.82
CA ALA A 49 7.96 7.86 -11.71
C ALA A 49 7.82 9.33 -12.14
N ARG A 50 8.07 9.64 -13.42
CA ARG A 50 7.87 10.99 -13.98
C ARG A 50 6.47 11.22 -14.54
N ALA A 51 5.66 10.17 -14.65
CA ALA A 51 4.29 10.33 -15.09
C ALA A 51 3.51 11.07 -13.98
N ASP A 52 3.00 12.25 -14.31
CA ASP A 52 2.14 13.01 -13.42
C ASP A 52 0.74 12.38 -13.41
N GLN A 53 0.56 11.39 -12.54
CA GLN A 53 -0.70 10.66 -12.38
C GLN A 53 -1.84 11.55 -11.83
N PHE A 54 -1.53 12.77 -11.38
CA PHE A 54 -2.48 13.67 -10.73
C PHE A 54 -2.59 15.02 -11.43
N SER A 55 -2.10 15.17 -12.66
CA SER A 55 -2.13 16.44 -13.41
C SER A 55 -3.52 17.05 -13.47
N ASP A 56 -4.55 16.22 -13.58
CA ASP A 56 -5.95 16.64 -13.70
C ASP A 56 -6.54 17.05 -12.34
N ALA A 57 -6.03 16.47 -11.25
CA ALA A 57 -6.44 16.79 -9.88
C ALA A 57 -5.68 17.98 -9.29
N ALA A 58 -4.46 18.25 -9.76
CA ALA A 58 -3.62 19.36 -9.29
C ALA A 58 -4.28 20.73 -9.46
N GLY A 59 -5.25 20.87 -10.38
CA GLY A 59 -6.03 22.08 -10.61
C GLY A 59 -7.41 22.13 -9.96
N GLN A 60 -7.93 21.01 -9.43
CA GLN A 60 -9.32 20.94 -8.93
C GLN A 60 -9.52 21.60 -7.56
N GLY A 61 -8.42 21.90 -6.86
CA GLY A 61 -8.45 22.53 -5.54
C GLY A 61 -9.15 21.67 -4.48
N VAL A 62 -9.10 22.12 -3.23
CA VAL A 62 -9.89 21.53 -2.14
C VAL A 62 -11.14 22.38 -1.98
N THR A 63 -12.31 21.74 -1.84
CA THR A 63 -13.58 22.43 -1.56
C THR A 63 -13.43 23.37 -0.38
N GLN A 64 -13.54 24.68 -0.62
CA GLN A 64 -13.44 25.67 0.45
C GLN A 64 -14.75 25.68 1.25
N ILE A 65 -14.65 25.33 2.53
CA ILE A 65 -15.75 25.47 3.48
C ILE A 65 -15.71 26.90 4.01
N ALA A 66 -16.67 27.72 3.60
CA ALA A 66 -16.84 29.07 4.13
C ALA A 66 -17.21 28.98 5.63
N SER A 67 -16.35 29.51 6.50
CA SER A 67 -16.69 29.69 7.91
C SER A 67 -17.49 30.97 8.07
N THR A 68 -18.54 30.93 8.89
CA THR A 68 -19.32 32.12 9.28
C THR A 68 -18.60 32.99 10.31
N VAL A 69 -17.45 32.55 10.82
CA VAL A 69 -16.67 33.25 11.84
C VAL A 69 -15.37 33.78 11.24
N ASP A 70 -15.11 35.07 11.46
CA ASP A 70 -13.86 35.68 11.02
C ASP A 70 -12.64 35.10 11.77
N ARG A 71 -11.59 34.78 11.00
CA ARG A 71 -10.36 34.17 11.51
C ARG A 71 -9.54 35.14 12.37
N ALA A 72 -9.57 36.43 12.07
CA ALA A 72 -8.84 37.42 12.87
C ALA A 72 -9.47 37.56 14.26
N SER A 73 -10.80 37.55 14.33
CA SER A 73 -11.56 37.52 15.60
C SER A 73 -11.19 36.31 16.48
N VAL A 74 -11.21 35.08 15.93
CA VAL A 74 -10.82 33.86 16.65
C VAL A 74 -9.38 33.93 17.18
N ARG A 75 -8.46 34.47 16.38
CA ARG A 75 -7.06 34.65 16.79
C ARG A 75 -6.93 35.64 17.94
N SER A 76 -7.64 36.77 17.88
CA SER A 76 -7.66 37.78 18.94
C SER A 76 -8.17 37.19 20.27
N GLN A 77 -9.29 36.47 20.23
CA GLN A 77 -9.85 35.78 21.39
C GLN A 77 -8.86 34.78 22.00
N GLY A 78 -8.15 34.01 21.17
CA GLY A 78 -7.13 33.06 21.62
C GLY A 78 -5.96 33.73 22.33
N VAL A 79 -5.51 34.89 21.84
CA VAL A 79 -4.43 35.66 22.48
C VAL A 79 -4.88 36.20 23.84
N VAL A 80 -6.11 36.70 23.96
CA VAL A 80 -6.69 37.21 25.22
C VAL A 80 -6.87 36.09 26.25
N ALA A 81 -7.36 34.92 25.82
CA ALA A 81 -7.49 33.76 26.68
C ALA A 81 -6.14 33.25 27.18
N ALA A 82 -5.12 33.21 26.30
CA ALA A 82 -3.77 32.75 26.66
C ALA A 82 -2.98 33.74 27.53
N HIS A 83 -3.20 35.05 27.36
CA HIS A 83 -2.49 36.11 28.11
C HIS A 83 -3.25 36.65 29.33
N SER A 84 -4.40 36.08 29.69
CA SER A 84 -5.04 36.43 30.96
C SER A 84 -4.20 35.91 32.13
N ALA A 85 -3.24 36.71 32.57
CA ALA A 85 -2.44 36.48 33.77
C ALA A 85 -3.29 36.52 35.06
N ASN A 86 -4.50 37.08 34.98
CA ASN A 86 -5.49 37.03 36.04
C ASN A 86 -6.45 35.84 35.81
N PRO A 87 -6.41 34.78 36.63
CA PRO A 87 -7.31 33.62 36.50
C PRO A 87 -8.79 33.95 36.74
N TYR A 88 -9.11 35.17 37.22
CA TYR A 88 -10.47 35.69 37.40
C TYR A 88 -10.91 36.65 36.28
N ALA A 89 -10.08 36.90 35.26
CA ALA A 89 -10.50 37.68 34.10
C ALA A 89 -11.54 36.90 33.29
N GLU A 90 -12.60 37.60 32.82
CA GLU A 90 -13.75 37.01 32.12
C GLU A 90 -13.35 36.11 30.93
N GLY A 91 -12.18 36.34 30.34
CA GLY A 91 -11.64 35.57 29.20
C GLY A 91 -10.85 34.30 29.55
N TYR A 92 -10.36 34.13 30.78
CA TYR A 92 -9.46 33.01 31.13
C TYR A 92 -10.17 31.64 31.10
N GLY A 93 -11.46 31.60 31.48
CA GLY A 93 -12.27 30.38 31.50
C GLY A 93 -13.20 30.18 30.29
N GLN A 94 -13.41 31.22 29.47
CA GLN A 94 -14.36 31.19 28.35
C GLN A 94 -13.86 30.38 27.13
N GLY A 95 -12.55 30.19 27.01
CA GLY A 95 -11.95 29.50 25.86
C GLY A 95 -12.15 30.28 24.54
N VAL A 96 -11.74 29.67 23.43
CA VAL A 96 -11.87 30.28 22.09
C VAL A 96 -13.15 29.79 21.44
N THR A 97 -13.86 30.66 20.70
CA THR A 97 -15.02 30.25 19.90
C THR A 97 -14.64 29.07 19.00
N ARG A 98 -15.28 27.92 19.22
CA ARG A 98 -15.05 26.72 18.41
C ARG A 98 -15.85 26.83 17.12
N VAL A 99 -15.13 26.97 16.01
CA VAL A 99 -15.72 26.82 14.68
C VAL A 99 -16.08 25.35 14.50
N GLN A 100 -17.36 25.02 14.63
CA GLN A 100 -17.87 23.70 14.26
C GLN A 100 -18.28 23.72 12.79
N SER A 101 -17.61 22.90 12.00
CA SER A 101 -18.04 22.60 10.62
C SER A 101 -19.19 21.60 10.68
N SER A 102 -20.24 21.82 9.89
CA SER A 102 -21.31 20.83 9.68
C SER A 102 -20.87 19.67 8.78
N ALA A 103 -19.75 19.82 8.06
CA ALA A 103 -19.19 18.74 7.26
C ALA A 103 -18.57 17.66 8.14
N ASP A 104 -18.95 16.40 7.87
CA ASP A 104 -18.34 15.23 8.51
C ASP A 104 -16.83 15.18 8.23
N ARG A 105 -16.04 14.96 9.28
CA ARG A 105 -14.58 14.94 9.17
C ARG A 105 -14.10 13.70 8.42
N ALA A 106 -14.83 12.58 8.50
CA ALA A 106 -14.46 11.38 7.78
C ALA A 106 -14.67 11.57 6.27
N SER A 107 -15.80 12.17 5.86
CA SER A 107 -16.07 12.50 4.47
C SER A 107 -15.08 13.50 3.87
N VAL A 108 -14.71 14.57 4.60
CA VAL A 108 -13.69 15.54 4.14
C VAL A 108 -12.33 14.87 3.92
N ARG A 109 -11.91 13.98 4.84
CA ARG A 109 -10.65 13.24 4.70
C ARG A 109 -10.70 12.25 3.55
N MET A 110 -11.84 11.61 3.32
CA MET A 110 -12.06 10.71 2.20
C MET A 110 -12.00 11.48 0.87
N GLN A 111 -12.67 12.62 0.77
CA GLN A 111 -12.65 13.50 -0.40
C GLN A 111 -11.24 14.03 -0.67
N ALA A 112 -10.50 14.47 0.35
CA ALA A 112 -9.11 14.91 0.20
C ALA A 112 -8.20 13.77 -0.31
N ARG A 113 -8.42 12.54 0.14
CA ARG A 113 -7.68 11.36 -0.33
C ARG A 113 -8.07 10.95 -1.74
N ALA A 114 -9.35 11.07 -2.11
CA ALA A 114 -9.86 10.79 -3.44
C ALA A 114 -9.34 11.82 -4.46
N ALA A 115 -9.38 13.11 -4.11
CA ALA A 115 -8.78 14.19 -4.89
C ALA A 115 -7.27 13.99 -5.07
N ALA A 116 -6.54 13.63 -4.00
CA ALA A 116 -5.12 13.30 -4.09
C ALA A 116 -4.82 12.04 -4.93
N ARG A 117 -5.85 11.23 -5.25
CA ARG A 117 -5.76 10.04 -6.10
C ARG A 117 -6.30 10.24 -7.51
N GLY A 118 -6.85 11.42 -7.83
CA GLY A 118 -7.53 11.68 -9.11
C GLY A 118 -8.94 11.11 -9.22
N ASP A 119 -9.46 10.50 -8.16
CA ASP A 119 -10.83 9.95 -8.15
C ASP A 119 -11.81 11.07 -7.77
N GLN A 120 -12.53 11.61 -8.75
CA GLN A 120 -13.69 12.45 -8.47
C GLN A 120 -14.85 11.54 -8.01
N PRO A 121 -15.41 11.72 -6.80
CA PRO A 121 -16.70 11.12 -6.49
C PRO A 121 -17.77 11.86 -7.32
N ALA A 122 -18.46 11.12 -8.19
CA ALA A 122 -19.63 11.61 -8.90
C ALA A 122 -20.65 12.17 -7.89
N ILE A 123 -21.11 13.40 -8.17
CA ILE A 123 -22.14 14.11 -7.41
C ILE A 123 -23.51 13.55 -7.83
#